data_AF-A0A1H2WQP6-F1
#
_entry.id   AF-A0A1H2WQP6-F1
#
_cell.length_a   1.000
_cell.length_b   1.000
_cell.length_c   1.000
_cell.angle_alpha   90.00
_cell.angle_beta   90.00
_cell.angle_gamma   90.00
#
_symmetry.space_group_name_H-M   'P 1'
#
loop_
_entity.id
_entity.type
_entity.pdbx_description
1 polymer ?
#
loop_
_entity_poly.entity_id
_entity_poly.type
_entity_poly.pdbx_seq_one_letter_code
_entity_poly.pdbx_strand_id
1 'polypeptide(L)'
;MGQVLVQVSDGVFDSTGKIYDNREDLQRMGLHFVASKTKPRYEITCDKSESDKIYDFCQQRGLSWIDFPIEWTRSADYRKKQFNKVKPATKAKYRCAYCGKKLPYEKIQVDHIFPVWGTMYIYRIRERAKKRGITNVNDPKNLCFACKRCNQKKGTDTGLWIKMAYIGQHEIYWRIRHGLILAFLGFMLYRISLIIMLTSTDAKLLEFLKYIWKPFLDQPLY
;
A
#
# COMPACT_ATOMS: atom_id res chain seq x y z
N MET A 1 -19.57 -21.75 -10.72
CA MET A 1 -20.09 -20.77 -9.73
C MET A 1 -18.93 -20.35 -8.84
N GLY A 2 -18.78 -19.05 -8.57
CA GLY A 2 -17.68 -18.55 -7.73
C GLY A 2 -17.94 -18.81 -6.26
N GLN A 3 -16.91 -19.18 -5.50
CA GLN A 3 -16.99 -19.32 -4.04
C GLN A 3 -16.96 -17.96 -3.35
N VAL A 4 -17.66 -17.88 -2.22
CA VAL A 4 -17.70 -16.70 -1.36
C VAL A 4 -17.22 -17.05 0.05
N LEU A 5 -16.57 -16.10 0.70
CA LEU A 5 -16.32 -16.13 2.14
C LEU A 5 -17.48 -15.44 2.83
N VAL A 6 -18.21 -16.17 3.66
CA VAL A 6 -19.27 -15.65 4.52
C VAL A 6 -18.72 -15.36 5.90
N GLN A 7 -19.10 -14.22 6.47
CA GLN A 7 -18.82 -13.86 7.85
C GLN A 7 -20.12 -13.56 8.58
N VAL A 8 -20.30 -14.20 9.73
CA VAL A 8 -21.45 -13.98 10.64
C VAL A 8 -20.94 -13.41 11.95
N SER A 9 -21.53 -12.31 12.41
CA SER A 9 -21.17 -11.64 13.65
C SER A 9 -22.39 -11.11 14.38
N ASP A 10 -22.20 -10.54 15.57
CA ASP A 10 -23.28 -9.82 16.26
C ASP A 10 -23.79 -8.66 15.38
N GLY A 11 -25.04 -8.28 15.59
CA GLY A 11 -25.70 -7.19 14.88
C GLY A 11 -24.89 -5.89 14.98
N VAL A 12 -24.90 -5.07 13.93
CA VAL A 12 -24.12 -3.81 13.88
C VAL A 12 -24.51 -2.84 15.00
N PHE A 13 -25.75 -2.93 15.48
CA PHE A 13 -26.31 -2.09 16.55
C PHE A 13 -26.55 -2.85 17.86
N ASP A 14 -26.22 -4.14 17.92
CA ASP A 14 -26.59 -5.03 19.01
C ASP A 14 -25.42 -5.95 19.35
N SER A 15 -24.78 -5.69 20.50
CA SER A 15 -23.63 -6.45 21.01
C SER A 15 -24.02 -7.42 22.13
N THR A 16 -25.26 -7.90 22.12
CA THR A 16 -25.83 -8.81 23.14
C THR A 16 -25.17 -10.19 23.22
N GLY A 17 -24.21 -10.52 22.35
CA GLY A 17 -23.54 -11.83 22.36
C GLY A 17 -24.36 -12.94 21.70
N LYS A 18 -25.36 -12.58 20.88
CA LYS A 18 -26.23 -13.50 20.13
C LYS A 18 -25.45 -14.50 19.27
N ILE A 19 -24.23 -14.16 18.82
CA ILE A 19 -23.39 -15.12 18.09
C ILE A 19 -23.03 -16.34 18.94
N TYR A 20 -22.93 -16.18 20.26
CA TYR A 20 -22.58 -17.26 21.18
C TYR A 20 -23.81 -18.12 21.48
N ASP A 21 -24.99 -17.52 21.57
CA ASP A 21 -26.26 -18.23 21.73
C ASP A 21 -26.54 -19.13 20.52
N ASN A 22 -26.13 -18.70 19.32
CA ASN A 22 -26.33 -19.43 18.07
C ASN A 22 -25.13 -20.31 17.67
N ARG A 23 -24.15 -20.50 18.55
CA ARG A 23 -22.88 -21.19 18.22
C ARG A 23 -23.06 -22.59 17.66
N GLU A 24 -23.99 -23.37 18.22
CA GLU A 24 -24.18 -24.76 17.83
C GLU A 24 -24.80 -24.86 16.44
N ASP A 25 -25.81 -24.04 16.16
CA ASP A 25 -26.43 -23.96 14.84
C ASP A 25 -25.40 -23.50 13.79
N LEU A 26 -24.60 -22.47 14.10
CA LEU A 26 -23.54 -21.98 13.21
C LEU A 26 -22.48 -23.06 12.92
N GLN A 27 -22.09 -23.84 13.93
CA GLN A 27 -21.16 -24.96 13.77
C GLN A 27 -21.79 -26.11 12.96
N ARG A 28 -23.07 -26.42 13.17
CA ARG A 28 -23.81 -27.43 12.37
C ARG A 28 -23.92 -27.02 10.90
N MET A 29 -24.00 -25.72 10.62
CA MET A 29 -23.94 -25.16 9.27
C MET A 29 -22.51 -25.12 8.69
N GLY A 30 -21.50 -25.60 9.42
CA GLY A 30 -20.11 -25.69 8.97
C GLY A 30 -19.28 -24.42 9.18
N LEU A 31 -19.82 -23.39 9.84
CA LEU A 31 -19.04 -22.19 10.12
C LEU A 31 -18.08 -22.43 11.29
N HIS A 32 -16.85 -21.92 11.15
CA HIS A 32 -15.83 -22.01 12.19
C HIS A 32 -15.62 -20.66 12.87
N PHE A 33 -15.30 -20.69 14.16
CA PHE A 33 -15.11 -19.46 14.93
C PHE A 33 -13.75 -18.82 14.64
N VAL A 34 -13.77 -17.50 14.42
CA VAL A 34 -12.60 -16.66 14.23
C VAL A 34 -12.53 -15.63 15.35
N ALA A 35 -11.64 -15.89 16.31
CA ALA A 35 -11.39 -14.98 17.41
C ALA A 35 -10.79 -13.65 16.91
N SER A 36 -11.31 -12.54 17.44
CA SER A 36 -10.83 -11.19 17.17
C SER A 36 -11.02 -10.35 18.41
N LYS A 37 -10.02 -9.51 18.73
CA LYS A 37 -10.08 -8.62 19.89
C LYS A 37 -11.19 -7.57 19.79
N THR A 38 -11.62 -7.24 18.58
CA THR A 38 -12.58 -6.15 18.32
C THR A 38 -13.94 -6.66 17.86
N LYS A 39 -13.97 -7.73 17.06
CA LYS A 39 -15.21 -8.25 16.48
C LYS A 39 -15.10 -9.76 16.22
N PRO A 40 -15.40 -10.61 17.21
CA PRO A 40 -15.47 -12.05 17.01
C PRO A 40 -16.56 -12.39 15.97
N ARG A 41 -16.34 -13.47 15.22
CA ARG A 41 -17.23 -13.87 14.13
C ARG A 41 -17.06 -15.35 13.78
N TYR A 42 -18.02 -15.89 13.05
CA TYR A 42 -17.97 -17.19 12.42
C TYR A 42 -17.75 -17.03 10.91
N GLU A 43 -16.94 -17.89 10.31
CA GLU A 43 -16.62 -17.83 8.88
C GLU A 43 -16.82 -19.19 8.18
N ILE A 44 -17.19 -19.16 6.90
CA ILE A 44 -17.19 -20.34 6.02
C ILE A 44 -16.90 -19.90 4.59
N THR A 45 -16.23 -20.75 3.81
CA THR A 45 -16.19 -20.62 2.36
C THR A 45 -17.22 -21.55 1.76
N CYS A 46 -18.17 -21.00 1.00
CA CYS A 46 -19.29 -21.74 0.44
C CYS A 46 -19.67 -21.18 -0.93
N ASP A 47 -20.62 -21.82 -1.62
CA ASP A 47 -21.20 -21.24 -2.83
C ASP A 47 -22.26 -20.17 -2.49
N LYS A 48 -22.77 -19.49 -3.53
CA LYS A 48 -23.74 -18.41 -3.34
C LYS A 48 -25.09 -18.92 -2.79
N SER A 49 -25.51 -20.13 -3.17
CA SER A 49 -26.77 -20.70 -2.69
C SER A 49 -26.70 -21.03 -1.20
N GLU A 50 -25.59 -21.60 -0.75
CA GLU A 50 -25.32 -21.84 0.67
C GLU A 50 -25.22 -20.53 1.45
N SER A 51 -24.56 -19.51 0.89
CA SER A 51 -24.50 -18.18 1.48
C SER A 51 -25.87 -17.55 1.69
N ASP A 52 -26.80 -17.73 0.75
CA ASP A 52 -28.15 -17.18 0.84
C ASP A 52 -28.97 -17.89 1.94
N LYS A 53 -28.78 -19.20 2.14
CA LYS A 53 -29.36 -19.93 3.29
C LYS A 53 -28.85 -19.40 4.64
N ILE A 54 -27.54 -19.09 4.71
CA ILE A 54 -26.95 -18.50 5.92
C ILE A 54 -27.50 -17.10 6.17
N TYR A 55 -27.72 -16.32 5.10
CA TYR A 55 -28.35 -15.00 5.21
C TYR A 55 -29.74 -15.10 5.85
N ASP A 56 -30.60 -15.98 5.35
CA ASP A 56 -31.96 -16.15 5.88
C ASP A 56 -31.94 -16.53 7.37
N PHE A 57 -31.05 -17.46 7.74
CA PHE A 57 -30.82 -17.84 9.14
C PHE A 57 -30.43 -16.62 10.01
N CYS A 58 -29.52 -15.79 9.50
CA CYS A 58 -29.04 -14.60 10.22
C CYS A 58 -30.16 -13.56 10.41
N GLN A 59 -30.97 -13.32 9.38
CA GLN A 59 -32.08 -12.35 9.46
C GLN A 59 -33.09 -12.75 10.53
N GLN A 60 -33.47 -14.03 10.60
CA GLN A 60 -34.42 -14.54 11.59
C GLN A 60 -33.95 -14.37 13.04
N ARG A 61 -32.63 -14.32 13.26
CA ARG A 61 -31.99 -14.28 14.58
C ARG A 61 -31.39 -12.93 14.94
N GLY A 62 -31.52 -11.94 14.06
CA GLY A 62 -30.91 -10.62 14.25
C GLY A 62 -29.38 -10.65 14.26
N LEU A 63 -28.76 -11.58 13.53
CA LEU A 63 -27.31 -11.66 13.34
C LEU A 63 -26.89 -10.82 12.13
N SER A 64 -25.65 -10.31 12.16
CA SER A 64 -25.04 -9.64 11.01
C SER A 64 -24.44 -10.68 10.08
N TRP A 65 -24.76 -10.58 8.79
CA TRP A 65 -24.22 -11.39 7.72
C TRP A 65 -23.51 -10.51 6.69
N ILE A 66 -22.41 -11.02 6.14
CA ILE A 66 -21.78 -10.44 4.95
C ILE A 66 -21.02 -11.52 4.16
N ASP A 67 -21.14 -11.48 2.83
CA ASP A 67 -20.39 -12.33 1.92
C ASP A 67 -19.43 -11.52 1.04
N PHE A 68 -18.30 -12.15 0.70
CA PHE A 68 -17.31 -11.57 -0.21
C PHE A 68 -16.84 -12.62 -1.21
N PRO A 69 -16.54 -12.23 -2.46
CA PRO A 69 -15.87 -13.17 -3.37
C PRO A 69 -14.49 -13.52 -2.83
N ILE A 70 -14.16 -14.82 -2.80
CA ILE A 70 -12.97 -15.33 -2.13
C ILE A 70 -11.66 -14.78 -2.72
N GLU A 71 -11.64 -14.45 -4.01
CA GLU A 71 -10.49 -13.88 -4.69
C GLU A 71 -10.09 -12.49 -4.16
N TRP A 72 -10.98 -11.80 -3.44
CA TRP A 72 -10.70 -10.51 -2.81
C TRP A 72 -10.33 -10.62 -1.33
N THR A 73 -10.16 -11.84 -0.82
CA THR A 73 -9.72 -12.10 0.56
C THR A 73 -8.19 -12.23 0.66
N ARG A 74 -7.63 -11.86 1.82
CA ARG A 74 -6.18 -11.89 2.02
C ARG A 74 -5.69 -13.33 2.25
N SER A 75 -4.67 -13.73 1.50
CA SER A 75 -3.93 -14.98 1.73
C SER A 75 -2.78 -14.78 2.73
N ALA A 76 -2.30 -15.87 3.33
CA ALA A 76 -1.08 -15.83 4.17
C ALA A 76 0.22 -15.77 3.34
N ASP A 77 0.18 -16.20 2.08
CA ASP A 77 1.38 -16.45 1.27
C ASP A 77 1.78 -15.29 0.34
N TYR A 78 0.93 -14.26 0.21
CA TYR A 78 1.17 -13.10 -0.65
C TYR A 78 2.56 -12.46 -0.44
N ARG A 79 3.01 -12.38 0.82
CA ARG A 79 4.32 -11.82 1.16
C ARG A 79 5.44 -12.64 0.53
N LYS A 80 5.39 -13.97 0.68
CA LYS A 80 6.39 -14.90 0.12
C LYS A 80 6.41 -14.80 -1.40
N LYS A 81 5.23 -14.80 -2.03
CA LYS A 81 5.08 -14.63 -3.49
C LYS A 81 5.74 -13.34 -3.99
N GLN A 82 5.56 -12.22 -3.27
CA GLN A 82 6.15 -10.95 -3.68
C GLN A 82 7.68 -10.96 -3.62
N PHE A 83 8.26 -11.53 -2.57
CA PHE A 83 9.72 -11.63 -2.44
C PHE A 83 10.34 -12.57 -3.48
N ASN A 84 9.63 -13.61 -3.91
CA ASN A 84 10.10 -14.49 -4.98
C ASN A 84 10.07 -13.80 -6.35
N LYS A 85 9.13 -12.87 -6.57
CA LYS A 85 8.97 -12.16 -7.84
C LYS A 85 9.93 -11.00 -8.01
N VAL A 86 10.11 -10.18 -6.97
CA VAL A 86 10.80 -8.89 -7.08
C VAL A 86 12.22 -9.00 -6.57
N LYS A 87 13.20 -8.67 -7.41
CA LYS A 87 14.62 -8.62 -7.02
C LYS A 87 14.92 -7.40 -6.12
N PRO A 88 15.88 -7.50 -5.19
CA PRO A 88 16.35 -6.35 -4.41
C PRO A 88 16.87 -5.21 -5.31
N ALA A 89 16.61 -3.96 -4.92
CA ALA A 89 17.07 -2.76 -5.63
C ALA A 89 18.60 -2.54 -5.51
N THR A 90 19.18 -3.02 -4.42
CA THR A 90 20.63 -3.14 -4.16
C THR A 90 20.85 -4.39 -3.31
N LYS A 91 22.10 -4.83 -3.11
CA LYS A 91 22.44 -6.01 -2.29
C LYS A 91 21.58 -6.08 -1.01
N ALA A 92 20.68 -7.06 -0.97
CA ALA A 92 19.73 -7.33 0.12
C ALA A 92 18.83 -6.17 0.60
N LYS A 93 18.61 -5.14 -0.22
CA LYS A 93 17.69 -4.03 0.11
C LYS A 93 16.62 -3.84 -0.95
N TYR A 94 15.39 -3.70 -0.48
CA TYR A 94 14.21 -3.44 -1.28
C TYR A 94 13.82 -1.98 -1.14
N ARG A 95 13.20 -1.41 -2.18
CA ARG A 95 12.83 -0.01 -2.19
C ARG A 95 11.37 0.17 -1.80
N CYS A 96 11.10 1.11 -0.89
CA CYS A 96 9.75 1.57 -0.61
C CYS A 96 9.18 2.29 -1.84
N ALA A 97 8.06 1.81 -2.38
CA ALA A 97 7.37 2.41 -3.52
C ALA A 97 6.81 3.81 -3.22
N TYR A 98 6.64 4.15 -1.94
CA TYR A 98 6.05 5.44 -1.55
C TYR A 98 7.08 6.55 -1.31
N CYS A 99 8.20 6.24 -0.67
CA CYS A 99 9.19 7.24 -0.28
C CYS A 99 10.59 7.01 -0.85
N GLY A 100 10.80 5.90 -1.57
CA GLY A 100 12.07 5.61 -2.24
C GLY A 100 13.18 5.13 -1.32
N LYS A 101 12.96 5.07 0.00
CA LYS A 101 13.94 4.54 0.96
C LYS A 101 14.23 3.07 0.66
N LYS A 102 15.52 2.71 0.59
CA LYS A 102 15.99 1.32 0.51
C LYS A 102 16.09 0.74 1.91
N LEU A 103 15.47 -0.42 2.14
CA LEU A 103 15.38 -1.08 3.43
C LEU A 103 15.71 -2.57 3.29
N PRO A 104 16.33 -3.19 4.32
CA PRO A 104 16.55 -4.63 4.32
C PRO A 104 15.23 -5.40 4.51
N TYR A 105 15.28 -6.71 4.27
CA TYR A 105 14.12 -7.61 4.28
C TYR A 105 13.27 -7.50 5.55
N GLU A 106 13.91 -7.38 6.72
CA GLU A 106 13.28 -7.38 8.03
C GLU A 106 12.52 -6.09 8.31
N LYS A 107 12.95 -4.98 7.68
CA LYS A 107 12.39 -3.64 7.90
C LYS A 107 11.36 -3.25 6.83
N ILE A 108 11.19 -4.06 5.80
CA ILE A 108 10.26 -3.79 4.71
C ILE A 108 8.99 -4.65 4.79
N GLN A 109 7.89 -4.05 4.39
CA GLN A 109 6.57 -4.66 4.37
C GLN A 109 6.09 -4.83 2.93
N VAL A 110 5.26 -5.84 2.71
CA VAL A 110 4.50 -5.99 1.47
C VAL A 110 3.13 -5.39 1.71
N ASP A 111 2.82 -4.33 0.98
CA ASP A 111 1.54 -3.64 1.03
C ASP A 111 0.70 -3.93 -0.22
N HIS A 112 -0.62 -3.89 -0.05
CA HIS A 112 -1.58 -3.98 -1.15
C HIS A 112 -1.90 -2.57 -1.64
N ILE A 113 -1.61 -2.31 -2.92
CA ILE A 113 -1.84 -1.01 -3.58
C ILE A 113 -3.32 -0.63 -3.48
N PHE A 114 -4.20 -1.56 -3.86
CA PHE A 114 -5.61 -1.54 -3.50
C PHE A 114 -5.79 -2.31 -2.19
N PRO A 115 -6.20 -1.64 -1.10
CA PRO A 115 -6.29 -2.25 0.22
C PRO A 115 -7.34 -3.36 0.25
N VAL A 116 -7.05 -4.44 0.98
CA VAL A 116 -7.91 -5.62 1.11
C VAL A 116 -9.33 -5.25 1.51
N TRP A 117 -9.49 -4.43 2.55
CA TRP A 117 -10.82 -3.98 2.99
C TRP A 117 -11.55 -3.21 1.88
N GLY A 118 -10.87 -2.29 1.20
CA GLY A 118 -11.48 -1.57 0.08
C GLY A 118 -11.95 -2.50 -1.04
N THR A 119 -11.15 -3.51 -1.39
CA THR A 119 -11.52 -4.49 -2.42
C THR A 119 -12.58 -5.48 -1.96
N MET A 120 -12.64 -5.85 -0.69
CA MET A 120 -13.70 -6.73 -0.17
C MET A 120 -15.06 -6.01 -0.18
N TYR A 121 -15.13 -4.83 0.40
CA TYR A 121 -16.41 -4.18 0.70
C TYR A 121 -16.88 -3.21 -0.41
N ILE A 122 -15.98 -2.62 -1.20
CA ILE A 122 -16.33 -1.51 -2.11
C ILE A 122 -16.17 -1.93 -3.58
N TYR A 123 -17.31 -2.09 -4.27
CA TYR A 123 -17.35 -2.46 -5.69
C TYR A 123 -16.52 -1.54 -6.60
N ARG A 124 -16.61 -0.22 -6.42
CA ARG A 124 -15.86 0.76 -7.23
C ARG A 124 -14.33 0.59 -7.10
N ILE A 125 -13.85 0.11 -5.96
CA ILE A 125 -12.41 -0.17 -5.76
C ILE A 125 -12.02 -1.44 -6.53
N ARG A 126 -12.86 -2.50 -6.50
CA ARG A 126 -12.67 -3.71 -7.29
C ARG A 126 -12.61 -3.41 -8.79
N GLU A 127 -13.54 -2.61 -9.30
CA GLU A 127 -13.56 -2.22 -10.72
C GLU A 127 -12.29 -1.46 -11.13
N ARG A 128 -11.80 -0.54 -10.26
CA ARG A 128 -10.53 0.16 -10.51
C ARG A 128 -9.31 -0.77 -10.50
N ALA A 129 -9.35 -1.84 -9.71
CA ALA A 129 -8.31 -2.86 -9.67
C ALA A 129 -8.37 -3.74 -10.93
N LYS A 130 -9.56 -4.23 -11.32
CA LYS A 130 -9.77 -5.01 -12.55
C LYS A 130 -9.33 -4.27 -13.81
N LYS A 131 -9.61 -2.96 -13.90
CA LYS A 131 -9.12 -2.10 -15.00
C LYS A 131 -7.59 -2.03 -15.11
N ARG A 132 -6.87 -2.41 -14.05
CA ARG A 132 -5.40 -2.56 -14.04
C ARG A 132 -4.94 -4.01 -14.24
N GLY A 133 -5.86 -4.89 -14.63
CA GLY A 133 -5.60 -6.31 -14.86
C GLY A 133 -5.30 -7.09 -13.57
N ILE A 134 -5.83 -6.63 -12.43
CA ILE A 134 -5.79 -7.33 -11.14
C ILE A 134 -7.05 -8.18 -11.04
N THR A 135 -6.89 -9.50 -11.00
CA THR A 135 -8.01 -10.44 -10.93
C THR A 135 -8.35 -10.89 -9.51
N ASN A 136 -7.38 -10.79 -8.59
CA ASN A 136 -7.53 -11.16 -7.18
C ASN A 136 -6.72 -10.18 -6.31
N VAL A 137 -7.08 -10.02 -5.04
CA VAL A 137 -6.41 -9.04 -4.16
C VAL A 137 -4.93 -9.37 -3.94
N ASN A 138 -4.57 -10.66 -3.95
CA ASN A 138 -3.22 -11.14 -3.73
C ASN A 138 -2.35 -11.15 -5.01
N ASP A 139 -2.89 -10.65 -6.13
CA ASP A 139 -2.18 -10.56 -7.41
C ASP A 139 -0.89 -9.75 -7.19
N PRO A 140 0.28 -10.24 -7.64
CA PRO A 140 1.52 -9.48 -7.52
C PRO A 140 1.48 -8.08 -8.16
N LYS A 141 0.57 -7.80 -9.12
CA LYS A 141 0.33 -6.44 -9.64
C LYS A 141 -0.29 -5.50 -8.61
N ASN A 142 -1.00 -6.05 -7.63
CA ASN A 142 -1.56 -5.32 -6.50
C ASN A 142 -0.59 -5.21 -5.31
N LEU A 143 0.62 -5.75 -5.41
CA LEU A 143 1.57 -5.77 -4.30
C LEU A 143 2.73 -4.82 -4.56
N CYS A 144 3.15 -4.10 -3.52
CA CYS A 144 4.36 -3.29 -3.57
C CYS A 144 5.13 -3.39 -2.25
N PHE A 145 6.42 -3.03 -2.29
CA PHE A 145 7.20 -2.89 -1.07
C PHE A 145 7.01 -1.51 -0.44
N ALA A 146 6.80 -1.48 0.87
CA ALA A 146 6.58 -0.25 1.63
C ALA A 146 7.35 -0.28 2.95
N CYS A 147 7.83 0.88 3.39
CA CYS A 147 8.32 1.02 4.76
C CYS A 147 7.14 1.10 5.74
N LYS A 148 7.36 0.71 7.00
CA LYS A 148 6.33 0.73 8.06
C LYS A 148 5.61 2.07 8.15
N ARG A 149 6.34 3.18 8.15
CA ARG A 149 5.78 4.54 8.22
C ARG A 149 4.85 4.86 7.06
N CYS A 150 5.25 4.56 5.82
CA CYS A 150 4.43 4.85 4.65
C CYS A 150 3.22 3.93 4.56
N ASN A 151 3.39 2.64 4.87
CA ASN A 151 2.30 1.68 4.90
C ASN A 151 1.22 2.08 5.92
N GLN A 152 1.64 2.46 7.13
CA GLN A 152 0.74 2.98 8.16
C GLN A 152 0.06 4.29 7.74
N LYS A 153 0.80 5.23 7.13
CA LYS A 153 0.24 6.50 6.67
C LYS A 153 -0.77 6.32 5.53
N LYS A 154 -0.54 5.36 4.63
CA LYS A 154 -1.50 5.01 3.57
C LYS A 154 -2.77 4.42 4.16
N GLY A 155 -2.64 3.44 5.07
CA GLY A 155 -3.79 2.72 5.61
C GLY A 155 -4.69 2.16 4.50
N THR A 156 -5.94 2.59 4.48
CA THR A 156 -6.97 2.22 3.49
C THR A 156 -7.18 3.26 2.38
N ASP A 157 -6.33 4.29 2.29
CA ASP A 157 -6.45 5.34 1.27
C ASP A 157 -6.15 4.79 -0.13
N THR A 158 -7.04 5.09 -1.08
CA THR A 158 -6.99 4.67 -2.49
C THR A 158 -6.81 5.83 -3.49
N GLY A 159 -6.54 7.03 -2.98
CA GLY A 159 -6.33 8.23 -3.76
C GLY A 159 -4.95 8.29 -4.40
N LEU A 160 -4.19 9.33 -4.08
CA LEU A 160 -2.86 9.59 -4.67
C LEU A 160 -1.88 8.43 -4.42
N TRP A 161 -2.02 7.73 -3.30
CA TRP A 161 -1.19 6.58 -2.93
C TRP A 161 -1.14 5.49 -3.98
N ILE A 162 -2.25 5.23 -4.68
CA ILE A 162 -2.28 4.22 -5.75
C ILE A 162 -1.35 4.65 -6.89
N LYS A 163 -1.42 5.92 -7.31
CA LYS A 163 -0.54 6.45 -8.36
C LYS A 163 0.92 6.39 -7.94
N MET A 164 1.21 6.81 -6.71
CA MET A 164 2.58 6.74 -6.16
C MET A 164 3.10 5.31 -6.10
N ALA A 165 2.27 4.33 -5.74
CA ALA A 165 2.69 2.94 -5.67
C ALA A 165 3.14 2.41 -7.04
N TYR A 166 2.38 2.68 -8.10
CA TYR A 166 2.73 2.23 -9.45
C TYR A 166 3.99 2.93 -9.95
N ILE A 167 4.05 4.26 -9.85
CA ILE A 167 5.20 5.04 -10.32
C ILE A 167 6.48 4.68 -9.53
N GLY A 168 6.36 4.62 -8.20
CA GLY A 168 7.50 4.41 -7.31
C GLY A 168 8.01 2.97 -7.25
N GLN A 169 7.37 2.02 -7.94
CA GLN A 169 7.97 0.69 -8.16
C GLN A 169 9.11 0.72 -9.19
N HIS A 170 9.19 1.77 -10.02
CA HIS A 170 10.22 1.89 -11.04
C HIS A 170 11.48 2.55 -10.49
N GLU A 171 12.62 1.87 -10.58
CA GLU A 171 13.92 2.40 -10.14
C GLU A 171 14.31 3.69 -10.86
N ILE A 172 13.97 3.81 -12.15
CA ILE A 172 14.30 4.99 -12.95
C ILE A 172 13.58 6.25 -12.45
N TYR A 173 12.34 6.12 -11.95
CA TYR A 173 11.62 7.24 -11.35
C TYR A 173 12.40 7.83 -10.17
N TRP A 174 12.95 6.98 -9.30
CA TRP A 174 13.74 7.44 -8.16
C TRP A 174 15.08 8.04 -8.57
N ARG A 175 15.72 7.51 -9.62
CA ARG A 175 16.95 8.11 -10.16
C ARG A 175 16.69 9.52 -10.70
N ILE A 176 15.66 9.67 -11.52
CA ILE A 176 15.25 10.98 -12.07
C ILE A 176 14.89 11.93 -10.93
N ARG A 177 14.06 11.50 -9.98
CA ARG A 177 13.64 12.35 -8.85
C ARG A 177 14.83 12.84 -8.03
N HIS A 178 15.78 11.96 -7.67
CA HIS A 178 16.96 12.40 -6.93
C HIS A 178 17.85 13.31 -7.77
N GLY A 179 18.01 13.03 -9.07
CA GLY A 179 18.74 13.90 -10.00
C GLY A 179 18.16 15.31 -10.06
N LEU A 180 16.84 15.43 -10.19
CA LEU A 180 16.15 16.72 -10.20
C LEU A 180 16.30 17.49 -8.88
N ILE A 181 16.23 16.80 -7.73
CA ILE A 181 16.45 17.42 -6.42
C ILE A 181 17.89 17.94 -6.31
N LEU A 182 18.88 17.15 -6.71
CA LEU A 182 20.28 17.57 -6.69
C LEU A 182 20.54 18.74 -7.65
N ALA A 183 19.96 18.72 -8.85
CA ALA A 183 20.06 19.82 -9.80
C ALA A 183 19.44 21.11 -9.25
N PHE A 184 18.27 21.03 -8.60
CA PHE A 184 17.64 22.18 -7.97
C PHE A 184 18.48 22.74 -6.81
N LEU A 185 19.03 21.88 -5.94
CA LEU A 185 19.92 22.31 -4.87
C LEU A 185 21.19 22.96 -5.42
N GLY A 186 21.79 22.39 -6.47
CA GLY A 186 22.94 22.97 -7.15
C GLY A 186 22.64 24.35 -7.74
N PHE A 187 21.48 24.50 -8.38
CA PHE A 187 21.01 25.79 -8.89
C PHE A 187 20.82 26.83 -7.78
N MET A 188 20.20 26.44 -6.66
CA MET A 188 20.02 27.34 -5.51
C MET A 188 21.37 27.78 -4.93
N LEU A 189 22.32 26.87 -4.79
CA LEU A 189 23.68 27.19 -4.33
C LEU A 189 24.42 28.12 -5.29
N TYR A 190 24.29 27.89 -6.60
CA TYR A 190 24.82 28.79 -7.62
C TYR A 190 24.25 30.20 -7.46
N ARG A 191 22.92 30.36 -7.35
CA ARG A 191 22.27 31.66 -7.17
C ARG A 191 22.74 32.36 -5.89
N ILE A 192 22.87 31.63 -4.80
CA ILE A 192 23.39 32.17 -3.53
C ILE A 192 24.84 32.64 -3.70
N SER A 193 25.71 31.83 -4.32
CA SER A 193 27.10 32.23 -4.55
C SER A 193 27.24 33.44 -5.46
N LEU A 194 26.37 33.57 -6.47
CA LEU A 194 26.35 34.73 -7.38
C LEU A 194 25.92 35.99 -6.62
N ILE A 195 24.89 35.90 -5.79
CA ILE A 195 24.46 37.03 -4.94
C ILE A 195 25.61 37.45 -4.01
N ILE A 196 26.25 36.50 -3.33
CA ILE A 196 27.40 36.78 -2.45
C ILE A 196 28.53 37.47 -3.23
N MET A 197 28.85 37.02 -4.45
CA MET A 197 29.86 37.70 -5.27
C MET A 197 29.49 39.13 -5.62
N LEU A 198 28.21 39.42 -5.87
CA LEU A 198 27.75 40.76 -6.25
C LEU A 198 27.63 41.71 -5.05
N THR A 199 27.43 41.18 -3.84
CA THR A 199 27.16 42.00 -2.65
C THR A 199 28.28 42.01 -1.61
N SER A 200 29.24 41.08 -1.68
CA SER A 200 30.30 40.98 -0.68
C SER A 200 31.39 42.02 -0.91
N THR A 201 31.86 42.62 0.17
CA THR A 201 33.05 43.49 0.21
C THR A 201 34.30 42.77 0.71
N ASP A 202 34.20 41.48 1.06
CA ASP A 202 35.33 40.69 1.55
C ASP A 202 36.17 40.16 0.38
N ALA A 203 37.38 40.72 0.23
CA ALA A 203 38.31 40.35 -0.84
C ALA A 203 38.72 38.86 -0.83
N LYS A 204 38.86 38.24 0.35
CA LYS A 204 39.25 36.82 0.45
C LYS A 204 38.11 35.91 0.00
N LEU A 205 36.88 36.26 0.36
CA LEU A 205 35.68 35.53 -0.06
C LEU A 205 35.47 35.65 -1.58
N LEU A 206 35.67 36.84 -2.15
CA LEU A 206 35.58 37.07 -3.59
C LEU A 206 36.65 36.30 -4.38
N GLU A 207 37.90 36.28 -3.91
CA GLU A 207 38.98 35.54 -4.55
C GLU A 207 38.72 34.03 -4.53
N PHE A 208 38.25 33.50 -3.40
CA PHE A 208 37.86 32.10 -3.26
C PHE A 208 36.70 31.72 -4.20
N LEU A 209 35.65 32.55 -4.28
CA LEU A 209 34.53 32.31 -5.18
C LEU A 209 34.98 32.38 -6.65
N LYS A 210 35.79 33.38 -7.05
CA LYS A 210 36.34 33.46 -8.41
C LYS A 210 37.14 32.22 -8.79
N TYR A 211 37.93 31.65 -7.86
CA TYR A 211 38.64 30.39 -8.08
C TYR A 211 37.69 29.22 -8.35
N ILE A 212 36.62 29.07 -7.55
CA ILE A 212 35.61 28.02 -7.74
C ILE A 212 34.92 28.13 -9.10
N TRP A 213 34.60 29.35 -9.53
CA TRP A 213 33.84 29.60 -10.75
C TRP A 213 34.70 29.77 -12.01
N LYS A 214 36.03 29.86 -11.88
CA LYS A 214 36.98 30.00 -12.98
C LYS A 214 36.74 29.04 -14.16
N PRO A 215 36.49 27.72 -13.94
CA PRO A 215 36.23 26.78 -15.05
C PRO A 215 34.96 27.06 -15.85
N PHE A 216 34.04 27.87 -15.30
CA PHE A 216 32.77 28.25 -15.94
C PHE A 216 32.82 29.67 -16.53
N LEU A 217 33.63 30.56 -15.96
CA LEU A 217 33.82 31.93 -16.44
C LEU A 217 34.75 31.99 -17.66
N ASP A 218 35.72 31.09 -17.75
CA ASP A 218 36.73 31.09 -18.82
C ASP A 218 36.30 30.26 -20.06
N GLN A 219 35.04 29.83 -20.15
CA GLN A 219 34.57 29.13 -21.36
C GLN A 219 34.32 30.15 -22.48
N PRO A 220 34.92 29.95 -23.67
CA PRO A 220 34.67 30.84 -24.80
C PRO A 220 33.19 30.79 -25.19
N LEU A 221 32.56 31.95 -25.25
CA LEU A 221 31.26 32.14 -25.89
C LEU A 221 31.44 31.85 -27.38
N TYR A 222 31.03 30.67 -27.82
CA TYR A 222 30.84 30.37 -29.24
C TYR A 222 29.50 30.95 -29.72
#